data_AF-A0A812TQS2-F1
#
_entry.id   AF-A0A812TQS2-F1
#
_cell.length_a   1.000
_cell.length_b   1.000
_cell.length_c   1.000
_cell.angle_alpha   90.00
_cell.angle_beta   90.00
_cell.angle_gamma   90.00
#
_symmetry.space_group_name_H-M   'P 1'
#
loop_
_entity.id
_entity.type
_entity.pdbx_description
1 polymer ?
#
loop_
_entity_poly.entity_id
_entity_poly.type
_entity_poly.pdbx_seq_one_letter_code
_entity_poly.pdbx_strand_id
1 'polypeptide(L)'
;MVEKPGAGSKEDLDLDEEEEELARAPEPKTKSWLGFFKRAVQGDRDPIDALVAKYNQGQDSDEEDNDDYGTEIRPPKPFVDTPTFNMCLGVVIALNSVTIGLETDSVAHAVATQEEHDDRLWYIVELIFCIIFLFELLLRLYFHRLRYFTNPVTRAWNIADFIIVSVSVVDTLILIPFGIGGTARVVAMLRFVRMMRLARLLRLLKLFKELWLMVSGLLQSLKTLGWICLVALLFCYACAIITTTVIGHNDDLYDPYFATSGGWDHEVYFATVWRSTFTLFQIMTLDQWNESVVRHVVANQPAMLIFFLIFVCISSLGLMSIMIGVVVENTLATANKDQNKLKAKRERDRKQVFSQLQEIFEMADVDGSGTLTIDEVEAAIQKPEIYNKLKMIDFPVDDPGQIFALLDYDESGELTTEEFITGCIRMKGPAKSKDLLVAQVGVDSMRKQYALFEQEMEKFQAKVAMLDATIRAVMSHGEHVFLDTRQYRMRHPDFKAQTMKRLATSELENMPWNKEEGTSALALTEGGRSSPQAALADGATLRGNANLDLALPNPPALGLGDP
;
A
#
# COMPACT_ATOMS: atom_id res chain seq x y z
N MET A 1 -86.58 -18.91 -28.62
CA MET A 1 -86.98 -17.98 -27.55
C MET A 1 -85.71 -17.28 -27.08
N VAL A 2 -85.81 -15.97 -26.97
CA VAL A 2 -84.74 -15.00 -26.75
C VAL A 2 -84.18 -15.13 -25.34
N GLU A 3 -82.85 -15.15 -25.18
CA GLU A 3 -82.19 -14.55 -24.02
C GLU A 3 -80.73 -14.15 -24.30
N LYS A 4 -80.31 -13.09 -23.62
CA LYS A 4 -79.25 -12.11 -23.93
C LYS A 4 -77.80 -12.60 -23.74
N PRO A 5 -76.81 -11.89 -24.32
CA PRO A 5 -75.40 -12.05 -23.98
C PRO A 5 -75.10 -11.37 -22.64
N GLY A 6 -74.56 -12.13 -21.68
CA GLY A 6 -74.03 -11.62 -20.42
C GLY A 6 -72.61 -11.06 -20.61
N ALA A 7 -72.42 -9.84 -20.13
CA ALA A 7 -71.16 -9.11 -20.14
C ALA A 7 -70.08 -9.87 -19.35
N GLY A 8 -68.95 -10.18 -19.99
CA GLY A 8 -67.69 -10.42 -19.30
C GLY A 8 -67.17 -9.07 -18.81
N SER A 9 -67.31 -8.81 -17.51
CA SER A 9 -66.70 -7.68 -16.82
C SER A 9 -65.18 -7.84 -16.87
N LYS A 10 -64.54 -6.80 -17.41
CA LYS A 10 -63.10 -6.56 -17.46
C LYS A 10 -62.42 -6.42 -16.08
N GLU A 11 -63.11 -6.73 -14.99
CA GLU A 11 -62.61 -6.46 -13.62
C GLU A 11 -61.72 -7.57 -13.06
N ASP A 12 -61.72 -8.78 -13.64
CA ASP A 12 -60.89 -9.89 -13.13
C ASP A 12 -59.50 -9.97 -13.80
N LEU A 13 -59.20 -9.13 -14.79
CA LEU A 13 -57.89 -9.06 -15.45
C LEU A 13 -57.03 -7.87 -14.98
N ASP A 14 -57.64 -6.86 -14.34
CA ASP A 14 -56.92 -5.68 -13.86
C ASP A 14 -56.43 -5.86 -12.40
N LEU A 15 -56.97 -6.82 -11.64
CA LEU A 15 -56.54 -7.09 -10.25
C LEU A 15 -55.24 -7.92 -10.18
N ASP A 16 -55.01 -8.79 -11.16
CA ASP A 16 -53.77 -9.57 -11.23
C ASP A 16 -52.60 -8.72 -11.76
N GLU A 17 -52.87 -7.71 -12.63
CA GLU A 17 -51.85 -6.76 -13.08
C GLU A 17 -51.53 -5.69 -12.02
N GLU A 18 -52.50 -5.22 -11.21
CA GLU A 18 -52.22 -4.31 -10.09
C GLU A 18 -51.44 -5.00 -8.94
N GLU A 19 -51.69 -6.28 -8.64
CA GLU A 19 -50.87 -7.02 -7.66
C GLU A 19 -49.44 -7.30 -8.18
N GLU A 20 -49.25 -7.52 -9.49
CA GLU A 20 -47.91 -7.66 -10.09
C GLU A 20 -47.15 -6.33 -10.20
N GLU A 21 -47.83 -5.19 -10.39
CA GLU A 21 -47.20 -3.86 -10.35
C GLU A 21 -46.85 -3.39 -8.93
N LEU A 22 -47.67 -3.72 -7.92
CA LEU A 22 -47.35 -3.47 -6.51
C LEU A 22 -46.19 -4.32 -5.98
N ALA A 23 -45.98 -5.52 -6.53
CA ALA A 23 -44.80 -6.34 -6.25
C ALA A 23 -43.51 -5.84 -6.94
N ARG A 24 -43.64 -4.93 -7.91
CA ARG A 24 -42.53 -4.37 -8.70
C ARG A 24 -42.15 -2.93 -8.30
N ALA A 25 -42.85 -2.35 -7.31
CA ALA A 25 -42.45 -1.08 -6.71
C ALA A 25 -41.11 -1.25 -5.95
N PRO A 26 -40.04 -0.52 -6.29
CA PRO A 26 -38.81 -0.56 -5.50
C PRO A 26 -39.12 -0.04 -4.11
N GLU A 27 -39.06 -0.91 -3.10
CA GLU A 27 -39.17 -0.52 -1.69
C GLU A 27 -38.34 0.76 -1.45
N PRO A 28 -38.89 1.79 -0.79
CA PRO A 28 -38.08 2.92 -0.39
C PRO A 28 -36.95 2.36 0.46
N LYS A 29 -35.71 2.49 -0.02
CA LYS A 29 -34.48 2.03 0.65
C LYS A 29 -34.28 2.77 1.97
N THR A 30 -35.12 2.51 2.96
CA THR A 30 -34.85 2.81 4.36
C THR A 30 -33.84 1.77 4.80
N LYS A 31 -32.57 2.04 4.51
CA LYS A 31 -31.43 1.25 4.98
C LYS A 31 -31.39 1.34 6.51
N SER A 32 -32.16 0.47 7.16
CA SER A 32 -32.10 0.24 8.61
C SER A 32 -30.69 -0.27 8.96
N TRP A 33 -30.13 0.26 10.04
CA TRP A 33 -28.79 -0.07 10.55
C TRP A 33 -28.60 -1.58 10.74
N LEU A 34 -29.67 -2.29 11.14
CA LEU A 34 -29.68 -3.76 11.20
C LEU A 34 -29.53 -4.44 9.84
N GLY A 35 -30.12 -3.88 8.78
CA GLY A 35 -29.96 -4.39 7.42
C GLY A 35 -28.55 -4.18 6.86
N PHE A 36 -27.88 -3.10 7.27
CA PHE A 36 -26.48 -2.85 6.95
C PHE A 36 -25.54 -3.78 7.74
N PHE A 37 -25.73 -3.91 9.05
CA PHE A 37 -24.95 -4.83 9.89
C PHE A 37 -25.13 -6.28 9.42
N LYS A 38 -26.36 -6.66 9.08
CA LYS A 38 -26.68 -7.97 8.51
C LYS A 38 -26.02 -8.19 7.15
N ARG A 39 -25.95 -7.17 6.27
CA ARG A 39 -25.26 -7.25 4.95
C ARG A 39 -23.73 -7.28 5.07
N ALA A 40 -23.16 -6.51 6.00
CA ALA A 40 -21.73 -6.55 6.31
C ALA A 40 -21.33 -7.91 6.91
N VAL A 41 -22.13 -8.46 7.82
CA VAL A 41 -21.97 -9.82 8.37
C VAL A 41 -22.23 -10.90 7.31
N GLN A 42 -23.11 -10.66 6.34
CA GLN A 42 -23.32 -11.53 5.18
C GLN A 42 -22.22 -11.40 4.11
N GLY A 43 -21.18 -10.58 4.33
CA GLY A 43 -19.95 -10.54 3.54
C GLY A 43 -20.12 -10.12 2.10
N ASP A 44 -21.13 -9.30 1.86
CA ASP A 44 -21.23 -8.52 0.65
C ASP A 44 -20.06 -7.51 0.70
N ARG A 45 -19.02 -7.74 -0.11
CA ARG A 45 -17.76 -6.97 -0.08
C ARG A 45 -17.94 -5.57 -0.69
N ASP A 46 -18.88 -5.45 -1.63
CA ASP A 46 -19.17 -4.24 -2.38
C ASP A 46 -19.57 -3.03 -1.53
N PRO A 47 -20.45 -3.14 -0.51
CA PRO A 47 -20.84 -1.98 0.29
C PRO A 47 -19.72 -1.41 1.16
N ILE A 48 -18.80 -2.23 1.70
CA ILE A 48 -17.70 -1.74 2.55
C ILE A 48 -16.58 -1.19 1.68
N ASP A 49 -16.19 -1.89 0.61
CA ASP A 49 -15.20 -1.40 -0.35
C ASP A 49 -15.69 -0.12 -1.03
N ALA A 50 -16.99 -0.01 -1.35
CA ALA A 50 -17.58 1.23 -1.86
C ALA A 50 -17.65 2.33 -0.80
N LEU A 51 -17.74 2.01 0.49
CA LEU A 51 -17.72 3.02 1.57
C LEU A 51 -16.30 3.50 1.84
N VAL A 52 -15.31 2.61 1.87
CA VAL A 52 -13.89 2.96 1.98
C VAL A 52 -13.44 3.71 0.74
N ALA A 53 -13.84 3.29 -0.46
CA ALA A 53 -13.57 4.02 -1.70
C ALA A 53 -14.27 5.39 -1.74
N LYS A 54 -15.50 5.51 -1.23
CA LYS A 54 -16.19 6.81 -1.11
C LYS A 54 -15.66 7.69 0.01
N TYR A 55 -15.19 7.11 1.10
CA TYR A 55 -14.53 7.82 2.20
C TYR A 55 -13.18 8.34 1.74
N ASN A 56 -12.38 7.50 1.07
CA ASN A 56 -11.14 7.88 0.42
C ASN A 56 -11.40 8.90 -0.70
N GLN A 57 -12.39 8.72 -1.58
CA GLN A 57 -12.75 9.76 -2.56
C GLN A 57 -13.23 11.06 -1.93
N GLY A 58 -13.96 10.99 -0.82
CA GLY A 58 -14.44 12.17 -0.09
C GLY A 58 -13.34 12.94 0.62
N GLN A 59 -12.22 12.28 0.94
CA GLN A 59 -11.07 12.88 1.62
C GLN A 59 -9.92 13.20 0.64
N ASP A 60 -9.72 12.40 -0.41
CA ASP A 60 -8.82 12.68 -1.53
C ASP A 60 -9.36 13.86 -2.35
N SER A 61 -10.68 14.04 -2.49
CA SER A 61 -11.25 15.31 -3.02
C SER A 61 -11.06 16.50 -2.07
N ASP A 62 -10.75 16.26 -0.79
CA ASP A 62 -10.38 17.32 0.15
C ASP A 62 -8.85 17.59 0.16
N GLU A 63 -8.01 16.64 -0.27
CA GLU A 63 -6.54 16.71 -0.29
C GLU A 63 -5.94 17.01 -1.69
N GLU A 64 -6.55 16.56 -2.79
CA GLU A 64 -6.13 16.82 -4.20
C GLU A 64 -6.64 18.18 -4.73
N ASP A 65 -7.49 18.90 -3.98
CA ASP A 65 -8.06 20.21 -4.35
C ASP A 65 -7.04 21.39 -4.15
N ASN A 66 -5.75 21.10 -4.05
CA ASN A 66 -4.68 22.11 -3.86
C ASN A 66 -3.95 22.51 -5.14
N ASP A 67 -4.20 21.85 -6.27
CA ASP A 67 -3.54 22.16 -7.54
C ASP A 67 -4.50 22.89 -8.49
N ASP A 68 -4.40 24.22 -8.42
CA ASP A 68 -4.54 25.19 -9.50
C ASP A 68 -5.14 24.68 -10.82
N TYR A 69 -6.43 24.97 -11.08
CA TYR A 69 -6.94 25.45 -12.37
C TYR A 69 -8.43 25.85 -12.23
N GLY A 70 -8.75 27.11 -12.52
CA GLY A 70 -10.11 27.56 -12.86
C GLY A 70 -10.89 28.24 -11.72
N THR A 71 -11.07 29.55 -11.88
CA THR A 71 -11.82 30.49 -11.03
C THR A 71 -13.33 30.20 -10.96
N GLU A 72 -13.75 29.11 -10.32
CA GLU A 72 -15.07 29.04 -9.68
C GLU A 72 -14.91 29.31 -8.18
N ILE A 73 -15.43 30.45 -7.71
CA ILE A 73 -15.47 30.81 -6.28
C ILE A 73 -16.41 29.82 -5.59
N ARG A 74 -15.89 28.65 -5.18
CA ARG A 74 -16.60 27.71 -4.32
C ARG A 74 -16.87 28.40 -2.98
N PRO A 75 -18.08 28.29 -2.40
CA PRO A 75 -18.33 28.84 -1.07
C PRO A 75 -17.34 28.20 -0.08
N PRO A 76 -16.74 28.98 0.84
CA PRO A 76 -15.77 28.45 1.78
C PRO A 76 -16.36 27.28 2.56
N LYS A 77 -15.57 26.21 2.72
CA LYS A 77 -15.98 25.03 3.51
C LYS A 77 -16.49 25.51 4.88
N PRO A 78 -17.62 24.96 5.39
CA PRO A 78 -18.12 25.32 6.70
C PRO A 78 -17.03 25.17 7.76
N PHE A 79 -16.95 26.11 8.70
CA PHE A 79 -15.95 26.07 9.78
C PHE A 79 -15.92 24.73 10.55
N VAL A 80 -17.08 24.07 10.68
CA VAL A 80 -17.27 22.77 11.35
C VAL A 80 -16.58 21.59 10.65
N ASP A 81 -16.16 21.76 9.40
CA ASP A 81 -15.48 20.72 8.62
C ASP A 81 -13.96 20.91 8.59
N THR A 82 -13.45 21.98 9.21
CA THR A 82 -12.01 22.23 9.27
C THR A 82 -11.29 21.15 10.10
N PRO A 83 -10.07 20.74 9.69
CA PRO A 83 -9.31 19.71 10.39
C PRO A 83 -8.94 20.15 11.82
N THR A 84 -8.73 21.45 12.02
CA THR A 84 -8.45 22.03 13.35
C THR A 84 -9.66 21.92 14.29
N PHE A 85 -10.87 22.18 13.81
CA PHE A 85 -12.10 21.99 14.58
C PHE A 85 -12.31 20.52 14.95
N ASN A 86 -12.15 19.61 13.99
CA ASN A 86 -12.27 18.18 14.23
C ASN A 86 -11.20 17.65 15.21
N MET A 87 -9.96 18.15 15.13
CA MET A 87 -8.89 17.81 16.08
C MET A 87 -9.21 18.31 17.49
N CYS A 88 -9.71 19.54 17.63
CA CYS A 88 -10.14 20.08 18.92
C CYS A 88 -11.24 19.22 19.54
N LEU A 89 -12.24 18.82 18.75
CA LEU A 89 -13.30 17.92 19.20
C LEU A 89 -12.73 16.55 19.61
N GLY A 90 -11.73 16.03 18.88
CA GLY A 90 -11.01 14.82 19.24
C GLY A 90 -10.36 14.88 20.62
N VAL A 91 -9.70 16.00 20.95
CA VAL A 91 -9.13 16.23 22.28
C VAL A 91 -10.23 16.23 23.35
N VAL A 92 -11.36 16.89 23.09
CA VAL A 92 -12.51 16.90 24.01
C VAL A 92 -13.06 15.48 24.24
N ILE A 93 -13.18 14.67 23.18
CA ILE A 93 -13.62 13.27 23.31
C ILE A 93 -12.60 12.49 24.15
N ALA A 94 -11.31 12.64 23.88
CA ALA A 94 -10.26 11.96 24.66
C ALA A 94 -10.28 12.33 26.14
N LEU A 95 -10.45 13.62 26.46
CA LEU A 95 -10.61 14.09 27.84
C LEU A 95 -11.88 13.50 28.48
N ASN A 96 -13.00 13.45 27.75
CA ASN A 96 -14.22 12.83 28.25
C ASN A 96 -14.02 11.34 28.58
N SER A 97 -13.26 10.61 27.76
CA SER A 97 -12.88 9.21 28.01
C SER A 97 -12.14 9.04 29.33
N VAL A 98 -11.13 9.88 29.57
CA VAL A 98 -10.32 9.84 30.79
C VAL A 98 -11.19 10.14 32.01
N THR A 99 -12.09 11.13 31.92
CA THR A 99 -13.00 11.47 33.02
C THR A 99 -13.95 10.33 33.36
N ILE A 100 -14.46 9.57 32.37
CA ILE A 100 -15.30 8.40 32.61
C ILE A 100 -14.52 7.30 33.36
N GLY A 101 -13.24 7.11 33.02
CA GLY A 101 -12.37 6.17 33.74
C GLY A 101 -12.17 6.57 35.20
N LEU A 102 -11.83 7.84 35.45
CA LEU A 102 -11.62 8.37 36.80
C LEU A 102 -12.91 8.33 37.65
N GLU A 103 -14.06 8.65 37.07
CA GLU A 103 -15.36 8.51 37.73
C GLU A 103 -15.59 7.07 38.17
N THR A 104 -15.37 6.10 37.25
CA THR A 104 -15.54 4.67 37.53
C THR A 104 -14.65 4.20 38.69
N ASP A 105 -13.38 4.58 38.69
CA ASP A 105 -12.44 4.22 39.77
C ASP A 105 -12.83 4.90 41.10
N SER A 106 -13.27 6.16 41.06
CA SER A 106 -13.68 6.90 42.26
C SER A 106 -14.93 6.28 42.92
N VAL A 107 -15.88 5.79 42.12
CA VAL A 107 -17.04 5.04 42.62
C VAL A 107 -16.60 3.73 43.25
N ALA A 108 -15.67 3.00 42.62
CA ALA A 108 -15.14 1.76 43.17
C ALA A 108 -14.40 1.98 44.51
N HIS A 109 -13.59 3.04 44.60
CA HIS A 109 -12.91 3.42 45.83
C HIS A 109 -13.87 3.86 46.94
N ALA A 110 -14.90 4.64 46.63
CA ALA A 110 -15.92 5.05 47.60
C ALA A 110 -16.70 3.84 48.15
N VAL A 111 -17.05 2.87 47.29
CA VAL A 111 -17.68 1.61 47.73
C VAL A 111 -16.75 0.80 48.63
N ALA A 112 -15.45 0.74 48.32
CA ALA A 112 -14.48 0.00 49.12
C ALA A 112 -14.18 0.65 50.49
N THR A 113 -14.22 1.98 50.57
CA THR A 113 -13.89 2.76 51.77
C THR A 113 -15.10 3.17 52.60
N GLN A 114 -16.33 2.93 52.12
CA GLN A 114 -17.58 3.44 52.69
C GLN A 114 -17.60 4.98 52.86
N GLU A 115 -16.82 5.71 52.06
CA GLU A 115 -16.88 7.17 52.02
C GLU A 115 -18.10 7.65 51.24
N GLU A 116 -18.67 8.79 51.67
CA GLU A 116 -19.80 9.43 50.97
C GLU A 116 -19.29 10.00 49.64
N HIS A 117 -19.77 9.42 48.53
CA HIS A 117 -19.35 9.81 47.19
C HIS A 117 -20.08 11.09 46.75
N ASP A 118 -19.36 12.20 46.58
CA ASP A 118 -19.93 13.45 46.06
C ASP A 118 -20.06 13.41 44.53
N ASP A 119 -21.22 12.95 44.06
CA ASP A 119 -21.58 12.87 42.64
C ASP A 119 -21.67 14.23 41.93
N ARG A 120 -21.68 15.35 42.67
CA ARG A 120 -21.96 16.68 42.09
C ARG A 120 -20.87 17.14 41.14
N LEU A 121 -19.60 16.92 41.49
CA LEU A 121 -18.47 17.31 40.64
C LEU A 121 -18.48 16.53 39.33
N TRP A 122 -18.72 15.21 39.40
CA TRP A 122 -18.83 14.35 38.22
C TRP A 122 -20.00 14.76 37.33
N TYR A 123 -21.15 15.06 37.92
CA TYR A 123 -22.30 15.58 37.19
C TYR A 123 -22.00 16.89 36.46
N ILE A 124 -21.31 17.85 37.10
CA ILE A 124 -20.94 19.13 36.48
C ILE A 124 -19.97 18.90 35.30
N VAL A 125 -18.97 18.04 35.49
CA VAL A 125 -18.01 17.70 34.43
C VAL A 125 -18.72 17.07 33.24
N GLU A 126 -19.63 16.12 33.49
CA GLU A 126 -20.43 15.51 32.43
C GLU A 126 -21.34 16.51 31.72
N LEU A 127 -21.98 17.40 32.48
CA LEU A 127 -22.83 18.45 31.95
C LEU A 127 -22.06 19.35 30.97
N ILE A 128 -20.81 19.72 31.31
CA ILE A 128 -19.93 20.50 30.43
C ILE A 128 -19.69 19.76 29.12
N PHE A 129 -19.29 18.48 29.16
CA PHE A 129 -19.10 17.68 27.94
C PHE A 129 -20.38 17.53 27.13
N CYS A 130 -21.52 17.30 27.79
CA CYS A 130 -22.83 17.20 27.13
C CYS A 130 -23.18 18.48 26.38
N ILE A 131 -22.94 19.65 26.98
CA ILE A 131 -23.18 20.95 26.35
C ILE A 131 -22.25 21.16 25.14
N ILE A 132 -20.97 20.81 25.26
CA ILE A 132 -20.01 20.94 24.15
C ILE A 132 -20.45 20.07 22.96
N PHE A 133 -20.82 18.81 23.19
CA PHE A 133 -21.29 17.92 22.11
C PHE A 133 -22.65 18.33 21.54
N LEU A 134 -23.56 18.84 22.37
CA LEU A 134 -24.82 19.39 21.89
C LEU A 134 -24.58 20.60 20.99
N PHE A 135 -23.69 21.50 21.40
CA PHE A 135 -23.34 22.67 20.61
C PHE A 135 -22.70 22.29 19.26
N GLU A 136 -21.77 21.33 19.26
CA GLU A 136 -21.17 20.81 18.05
C GLU A 136 -22.20 20.19 17.09
N LEU A 137 -23.11 19.36 17.61
CA LEU A 137 -24.22 18.80 16.83
C LEU A 137 -25.11 19.89 16.23
N LEU A 138 -25.48 20.90 17.01
CA LEU A 138 -26.32 22.01 16.55
C LEU A 138 -25.63 22.83 15.45
N LEU A 139 -24.34 23.10 15.58
CA LEU A 139 -23.56 23.76 14.53
C LEU A 139 -23.53 22.93 13.25
N ARG A 140 -23.29 21.61 13.34
CA ARG A 140 -23.31 20.73 12.16
C ARG A 140 -24.69 20.71 11.50
N LEU A 141 -25.76 20.63 12.28
CA LEU A 141 -27.14 20.70 11.77
C LEU A 141 -27.45 22.07 11.13
N TYR A 142 -26.94 23.17 11.69
CA TYR A 142 -27.14 24.51 11.13
C TYR A 142 -26.48 24.66 9.74
N PHE A 143 -25.21 24.26 9.61
CA PHE A 143 -24.46 24.38 8.35
C PHE A 143 -24.90 23.34 7.31
N HIS A 144 -25.13 22.08 7.72
CA HIS A 144 -25.43 21.00 6.79
C HIS A 144 -26.94 20.79 6.54
N ARG A 145 -27.82 21.28 7.43
CA ARG A 145 -29.28 21.11 7.32
C ARG A 145 -29.66 19.65 7.09
N LEU A 146 -30.57 19.38 6.15
CA LEU A 146 -30.96 18.02 5.75
C LEU A 146 -29.81 17.22 5.11
N ARG A 147 -28.77 17.89 4.57
CA ARG A 147 -27.58 17.23 4.02
C ARG A 147 -26.81 16.43 5.07
N TYR A 148 -26.94 16.78 6.36
CA TYR A 148 -26.38 16.03 7.47
C TYR A 148 -26.86 14.57 7.49
N PHE A 149 -28.13 14.33 7.17
CA PHE A 149 -28.75 13.00 7.17
C PHE A 149 -28.80 12.33 5.80
N THR A 150 -28.67 13.09 4.71
CA THR A 150 -28.80 12.54 3.34
C THR A 150 -27.48 12.22 2.68
N ASN A 151 -26.34 12.72 3.18
CA ASN A 151 -25.03 12.44 2.61
C ASN A 151 -24.71 10.92 2.69
N PRO A 152 -24.62 10.19 1.56
CA PRO A 152 -24.49 8.74 1.58
C PRO A 152 -23.20 8.22 2.22
N VAL A 153 -22.14 9.05 2.31
CA VAL A 153 -20.84 8.67 2.88
C VAL A 153 -20.83 8.87 4.40
N THR A 154 -21.36 10.00 4.87
CA THR A 154 -21.30 10.38 6.29
C THR A 154 -22.57 10.10 7.07
N ARG A 155 -23.68 9.73 6.40
CA ARG A 155 -25.00 9.50 7.02
C ARG A 155 -24.98 8.55 8.20
N ALA A 156 -24.30 7.40 8.09
CA ALA A 156 -24.27 6.42 9.17
C ALA A 156 -23.61 6.99 10.44
N TRP A 157 -22.49 7.68 10.27
CA TRP A 157 -21.77 8.35 11.35
C TRP A 157 -22.56 9.50 11.95
N ASN A 158 -23.19 10.31 11.12
CA ASN A 158 -23.99 11.45 11.55
C ASN A 158 -25.26 11.00 12.30
N ILE A 159 -25.89 9.90 11.88
CA ILE A 159 -27.02 9.31 12.63
C ILE A 159 -26.56 8.75 13.98
N ALA A 160 -25.45 8.01 14.01
CA ALA A 160 -24.91 7.47 15.25
C ALA A 160 -24.53 8.60 16.22
N ASP A 161 -23.85 9.63 15.72
CA ASP A 161 -23.48 10.82 16.47
C ASP A 161 -24.71 11.53 17.06
N PHE A 162 -25.73 11.77 16.23
CA PHE A 162 -27.02 12.32 16.65
C PHE A 162 -27.68 11.50 17.75
N ILE A 163 -27.74 10.17 17.61
CA ILE A 163 -28.31 9.28 18.63
C ILE A 163 -27.53 9.38 19.93
N ILE A 164 -26.20 9.32 19.87
CA ILE A 164 -25.32 9.38 21.05
C ILE A 164 -25.47 10.72 21.79
N VAL A 165 -25.48 11.86 21.08
CA VAL A 165 -25.74 13.16 21.72
C VAL A 165 -27.14 13.22 22.31
N SER A 166 -28.15 12.73 21.58
CA SER A 166 -29.55 12.75 22.04
C SER A 166 -29.73 11.94 23.33
N VAL A 167 -29.16 10.74 23.39
CA VAL A 167 -29.15 9.90 24.60
C VAL A 167 -28.44 10.63 25.75
N SER A 168 -27.33 11.31 25.47
CA SER A 168 -26.56 12.06 26.47
C SER A 168 -27.33 13.25 27.05
N VAL A 169 -28.08 13.96 26.21
CA VAL A 169 -28.96 15.06 26.61
C VAL A 169 -30.10 14.54 27.46
N VAL A 170 -30.77 13.47 27.02
CA VAL A 170 -31.87 12.86 27.78
C VAL A 170 -31.39 12.39 29.15
N ASP A 171 -30.22 11.75 29.22
CA ASP A 171 -29.65 11.28 30.47
C ASP A 171 -29.24 12.43 31.42
N THR A 172 -28.40 13.35 30.94
CA THR A 172 -27.75 14.38 31.78
C THR A 172 -28.67 15.56 32.10
N LEU A 173 -29.50 15.99 31.15
CA LEU A 173 -30.36 17.18 31.27
C LEU A 173 -31.81 16.85 31.66
N ILE A 174 -32.28 15.63 31.43
CA ILE A 174 -33.69 15.25 31.71
C ILE A 174 -33.77 14.23 32.84
N LEU A 175 -33.08 13.09 32.77
CA LEU A 175 -33.28 12.01 33.74
C LEU A 175 -32.71 12.34 35.13
N ILE A 176 -31.49 12.87 35.21
CA ILE A 176 -30.82 13.19 36.48
C ILE A 176 -31.51 14.36 37.23
N PRO A 177 -31.79 15.52 36.62
CA PRO A 177 -32.34 16.67 37.33
C PRO A 177 -33.79 16.47 37.79
N PHE A 178 -34.57 15.71 37.02
CA PHE A 178 -35.97 15.43 37.35
C PHE A 178 -36.13 14.25 38.32
N GLY A 179 -35.03 13.63 38.76
CA GLY A 179 -35.06 12.56 39.77
C GLY A 179 -35.85 11.32 39.34
N ILE A 180 -35.99 11.07 38.03
CA ILE A 180 -36.81 9.99 37.46
C ILE A 180 -36.06 8.64 37.58
N GLY A 181 -35.50 8.32 38.75
CA GLY A 181 -34.69 7.13 39.03
C GLY A 181 -35.30 6.18 40.08
N GLY A 182 -36.51 6.44 40.57
CA GLY A 182 -37.04 5.78 41.77
C GLY A 182 -37.50 4.32 41.64
N THR A 183 -37.62 3.76 40.44
CA THR A 183 -38.04 2.34 40.26
C THR A 183 -36.90 1.47 39.74
N ALA A 184 -36.73 0.26 40.28
CA ALA A 184 -35.63 -0.66 39.94
C ALA A 184 -35.50 -0.93 38.42
N ARG A 185 -36.62 -0.94 37.69
CA ARG A 185 -36.63 -1.08 36.22
C ARG A 185 -36.05 0.16 35.52
N VAL A 186 -36.34 1.36 36.02
CA VAL A 186 -35.79 2.60 35.51
C VAL A 186 -34.32 2.74 35.89
N VAL A 187 -33.90 2.29 37.08
CA VAL A 187 -32.47 2.21 37.45
C VAL A 187 -31.69 1.29 36.50
N ALA A 188 -32.24 0.12 36.13
CA ALA A 188 -31.60 -0.78 35.19
C ALA A 188 -31.48 -0.19 33.77
N MET A 189 -32.54 0.50 33.30
CA MET A 189 -32.50 1.23 32.02
C MET A 189 -31.50 2.40 32.05
N LEU A 190 -31.44 3.13 33.16
CA LEU A 190 -30.46 4.19 33.40
C LEU A 190 -29.03 3.65 33.38
N ARG A 191 -28.75 2.46 33.93
CA ARG A 191 -27.42 1.84 33.81
C ARG A 191 -27.01 1.59 32.37
N PHE A 192 -27.94 1.09 31.55
CA PHE A 192 -27.67 0.87 30.13
C PHE A 192 -27.42 2.19 29.38
N VAL A 193 -28.24 3.21 29.64
CA VAL A 193 -28.06 4.56 29.08
C VAL A 193 -26.72 5.17 29.50
N ARG A 194 -26.30 4.97 30.75
CA ARG A 194 -24.97 5.38 31.23
C ARG A 194 -23.84 4.65 30.50
N MET A 195 -23.99 3.34 30.24
CA MET A 195 -23.01 2.59 29.42
C MET A 195 -22.93 3.11 27.98
N MET A 196 -24.05 3.59 27.40
CA MET A 196 -24.06 4.19 26.07
C MET A 196 -23.20 5.47 25.96
N ARG A 197 -22.80 6.09 27.07
CA ARG A 197 -21.83 7.19 27.07
C ARG A 197 -20.46 6.74 26.53
N LEU A 198 -20.08 5.47 26.73
CA LEU A 198 -18.87 4.88 26.14
C LEU A 198 -18.94 4.81 24.61
N ALA A 199 -20.13 4.81 24.01
CA ALA A 199 -20.27 4.87 22.55
C ALA A 199 -19.71 6.18 21.96
N ARG A 200 -19.55 7.25 22.76
CA ARG A 200 -18.86 8.48 22.34
C ARG A 200 -17.40 8.21 21.94
N LEU A 201 -16.75 7.19 22.51
CA LEU A 201 -15.39 6.77 22.13
C LEU A 201 -15.30 6.34 20.67
N LEU A 202 -16.39 5.79 20.12
CA LEU A 202 -16.45 5.37 18.71
C LEU A 202 -16.32 6.57 17.77
N ARG A 203 -16.56 7.80 18.24
CA ARG A 203 -16.34 9.02 17.45
C ARG A 203 -14.86 9.25 17.16
N LEU A 204 -13.94 8.79 18.02
CA LEU A 204 -12.50 8.85 17.75
C LEU A 204 -12.13 8.03 16.51
N LEU A 205 -12.84 6.94 16.23
CA LEU A 205 -12.62 6.13 15.03
C LEU A 205 -12.84 6.95 13.75
N LYS A 206 -13.79 7.89 13.76
CA LYS A 206 -14.08 8.77 12.61
C LYS A 206 -12.98 9.83 12.40
N LEU A 207 -12.25 10.20 13.45
CA LEU A 207 -11.21 11.23 13.36
C LEU A 207 -9.90 10.68 12.80
N PHE A 208 -9.59 9.41 13.08
CA PHE A 208 -8.36 8.76 12.66
C PHE A 208 -8.63 7.78 11.51
N LYS A 209 -8.33 8.21 10.28
CA LYS A 209 -8.44 7.38 9.06
C LYS A 209 -7.77 6.02 9.23
N GLU A 210 -6.55 5.99 9.74
CA GLU A 210 -5.79 4.76 9.97
C GLU A 210 -6.49 3.82 10.97
N LEU A 211 -7.04 4.36 12.05
CA LEU A 211 -7.77 3.58 13.04
C LEU A 211 -9.06 3.00 12.45
N TRP A 212 -9.79 3.79 11.66
CA TRP A 212 -10.95 3.31 10.94
C TRP A 212 -10.61 2.22 9.93
N LEU A 213 -9.54 2.37 9.16
CA LEU A 213 -9.08 1.37 8.20
C LEU A 213 -8.75 0.04 8.90
N MET A 214 -8.04 0.09 10.03
CA MET A 214 -7.76 -1.10 10.85
C MET A 214 -9.04 -1.76 11.37
N VAL A 215 -9.96 -0.98 11.97
CA VAL A 215 -11.22 -1.50 12.50
C VAL A 215 -12.10 -2.06 11.37
N SER A 216 -12.17 -1.38 10.23
CA SER A 216 -12.91 -1.87 9.05
C SER A 216 -12.32 -3.18 8.55
N GLY A 217 -11.00 -3.32 8.45
CA GLY A 217 -10.33 -4.57 8.09
C GLY A 217 -10.63 -5.70 9.08
N LEU A 218 -10.68 -5.39 10.38
CA LEU A 218 -11.07 -6.36 11.42
C LEU A 218 -12.54 -6.78 11.27
N LEU A 219 -13.46 -5.82 11.12
CA LEU A 219 -14.89 -6.08 10.93
C LEU A 219 -15.17 -6.90 9.66
N GLN A 220 -14.42 -6.66 8.58
CA GLN A 220 -14.49 -7.47 7.37
C GLN A 220 -14.05 -8.93 7.61
N SER A 221 -13.09 -9.13 8.51
CA SER A 221 -12.60 -10.46 8.91
C SER A 221 -13.57 -11.20 9.82
N LEU A 222 -14.47 -10.48 10.52
CA LEU A 222 -15.41 -11.07 11.48
C LEU A 222 -16.37 -12.07 10.85
N LYS A 223 -16.76 -11.93 9.58
CA LYS A 223 -17.64 -12.92 8.94
C LYS A 223 -16.97 -14.29 8.90
N THR A 224 -15.75 -14.33 8.39
CA THR A 224 -15.01 -15.60 8.22
C THR A 224 -14.70 -16.20 9.59
N LEU A 225 -14.29 -15.36 10.55
CA LEU A 225 -14.11 -15.75 11.95
C LEU A 225 -15.39 -16.29 12.57
N GLY A 226 -16.54 -15.65 12.31
CA GLY A 226 -17.83 -16.04 12.86
C GLY A 226 -18.23 -17.46 12.48
N TRP A 227 -17.96 -17.89 11.24
CA TRP A 227 -18.21 -19.27 10.81
C TRP A 227 -17.31 -20.27 11.52
N ILE A 228 -16.03 -19.94 11.73
CA ILE A 228 -15.10 -20.81 12.45
C ILE A 228 -15.49 -20.91 13.93
N CYS A 229 -15.82 -19.78 14.56
CA CYS A 229 -16.33 -19.74 15.93
C CYS A 229 -17.63 -20.54 16.07
N LEU A 230 -18.53 -20.51 15.08
CA LEU A 230 -19.74 -21.31 15.08
C LEU A 230 -19.43 -22.81 15.01
N VAL A 231 -18.52 -23.24 14.14
CA VAL A 231 -18.07 -24.64 14.07
C VAL A 231 -17.44 -25.08 15.38
N ALA A 232 -16.58 -24.24 15.97
CA ALA A 232 -15.96 -24.51 17.27
C ALA A 232 -17.01 -24.61 18.39
N LEU A 233 -18.01 -23.72 18.41
CA LEU A 233 -19.10 -23.73 19.38
C LEU A 233 -19.97 -24.99 19.23
N LEU A 234 -20.32 -25.39 18.01
CA LEU A 234 -21.09 -26.62 17.76
C LEU A 234 -20.32 -27.87 18.17
N PHE A 235 -19.00 -27.90 17.91
CA PHE A 235 -18.14 -28.98 18.39
C PHE A 235 -18.09 -29.04 19.92
N CYS A 236 -17.88 -27.89 20.58
CA CYS A 236 -17.91 -27.81 22.04
C CYS A 236 -19.28 -28.22 22.59
N TYR A 237 -20.38 -27.80 21.98
CA TYR A 237 -21.74 -28.16 22.38
C TYR A 237 -22.01 -29.66 22.29
N ALA A 238 -21.55 -30.33 21.22
CA ALA A 238 -21.69 -31.78 21.09
C ALA A 238 -20.91 -32.53 22.19
N CYS A 239 -19.66 -32.13 22.45
CA CYS A 239 -18.85 -32.67 23.55
C CYS A 239 -19.42 -32.30 24.93
N ALA A 240 -20.08 -31.15 25.06
CA ALA A 240 -20.70 -30.67 26.29
C ALA A 240 -21.86 -31.56 26.71
N ILE A 241 -22.66 -32.06 25.75
CA ILE A 241 -23.73 -33.01 26.05
C ILE A 241 -23.14 -34.28 26.70
N ILE A 242 -22.06 -34.82 26.13
CA ILE A 242 -21.40 -36.03 26.64
C ILE A 242 -20.83 -35.79 28.05
N THR A 243 -20.12 -34.69 28.26
CA THR A 243 -19.51 -34.40 29.56
C THR A 243 -20.55 -34.07 30.64
N THR A 244 -21.66 -33.39 30.27
CA THR A 244 -22.78 -33.17 31.19
C THR A 244 -23.42 -34.48 31.63
N THR A 245 -23.63 -35.43 30.70
CA THR A 245 -24.28 -36.70 31.04
C THR A 245 -23.36 -37.67 31.78
N VAL A 246 -22.06 -37.68 31.45
CA VAL A 246 -21.10 -38.65 32.02
C VAL A 246 -20.46 -38.15 33.32
N ILE A 247 -20.17 -36.84 33.41
CA ILE A 247 -19.51 -36.22 34.55
C ILE A 247 -20.54 -35.43 35.37
N GLY A 248 -21.27 -34.53 34.72
CA GLY A 248 -22.14 -33.56 35.38
C GLY A 248 -23.31 -34.12 36.17
N HIS A 249 -23.89 -35.25 35.74
CA HIS A 249 -25.01 -35.91 36.43
C HIS A 249 -24.60 -37.20 37.16
N ASN A 250 -23.31 -37.36 37.46
CA ASN A 250 -22.77 -38.58 38.08
C ASN A 250 -22.40 -38.34 39.55
N ASP A 251 -23.40 -37.91 40.32
CA ASP A 251 -23.26 -37.47 41.71
C ASP A 251 -22.70 -38.60 42.60
N ASP A 252 -23.10 -39.85 42.33
CA ASP A 252 -22.61 -41.05 43.04
C ASP A 252 -21.07 -41.17 43.01
N LEU A 253 -20.44 -40.71 41.93
CA LEU A 253 -18.99 -40.82 41.73
C LEU A 253 -18.24 -39.57 42.20
N TYR A 254 -18.82 -38.37 42.04
CA TYR A 254 -18.11 -37.10 42.26
C TYR A 254 -18.46 -36.39 43.58
N ASP A 255 -19.63 -36.60 44.18
CA ASP A 255 -19.98 -36.02 45.49
C ASP A 255 -19.01 -36.44 46.61
N PRO A 256 -18.59 -37.73 46.71
CA PRO A 256 -17.60 -38.13 47.72
C PRO A 256 -16.21 -37.52 47.46
N TYR A 257 -15.92 -37.17 46.21
CA TYR A 257 -14.62 -36.62 45.82
C TYR A 257 -14.46 -35.14 46.21
N PHE A 258 -15.55 -34.40 46.40
CA PHE A 258 -15.51 -33.00 46.85
C PHE A 258 -14.68 -32.81 48.13
N ALA A 259 -14.88 -33.67 49.13
CA ALA A 259 -14.16 -33.61 50.40
C ALA A 259 -12.67 -33.99 50.28
N THR A 260 -12.34 -34.90 49.34
CA THR A 260 -10.98 -35.43 49.17
C THR A 260 -10.10 -34.54 48.28
N SER A 261 -10.73 -33.79 47.37
CA SER A 261 -10.08 -32.89 46.41
C SER A 261 -9.79 -31.49 46.93
N GLY A 262 -10.23 -31.15 48.15
CA GLY A 262 -10.10 -29.80 48.70
C GLY A 262 -11.17 -28.83 48.18
N GLY A 263 -12.35 -29.33 47.81
CA GLY A 263 -13.51 -28.52 47.41
C GLY A 263 -13.73 -28.40 45.90
N TRP A 264 -13.20 -29.33 45.10
CA TRP A 264 -13.52 -29.38 43.68
C TRP A 264 -14.91 -29.98 43.46
N ASP A 265 -15.76 -29.28 42.72
CA ASP A 265 -17.16 -29.63 42.50
C ASP A 265 -17.44 -29.82 41.00
N HIS A 266 -17.94 -31.00 40.61
CA HIS A 266 -18.26 -31.30 39.21
C HIS A 266 -19.44 -30.47 38.71
N GLU A 267 -20.36 -30.04 39.56
CA GLU A 267 -21.53 -29.25 39.18
C GLU A 267 -21.17 -27.83 38.71
N VAL A 268 -20.10 -27.25 39.27
CA VAL A 268 -19.58 -25.95 38.85
C VAL A 268 -19.20 -25.97 37.36
N TYR A 269 -18.60 -27.06 36.92
CA TYR A 269 -18.07 -27.21 35.57
C TYR A 269 -19.03 -27.87 34.59
N PHE A 270 -19.80 -28.88 35.04
CA PHE A 270 -20.52 -29.80 34.15
C PHE A 270 -22.01 -29.97 34.44
N ALA A 271 -22.61 -29.27 35.42
CA ALA A 271 -24.03 -29.47 35.78
C ALA A 271 -25.03 -29.20 34.65
N THR A 272 -24.69 -28.29 33.72
CA THR A 272 -25.57 -27.96 32.59
C THR A 272 -24.78 -27.92 31.30
N VAL A 273 -25.45 -28.14 30.17
CA VAL A 273 -24.80 -28.12 28.86
C VAL A 273 -24.08 -26.81 28.60
N TRP A 274 -24.62 -25.67 29.05
CA TRP A 274 -23.96 -24.37 28.91
C TRP A 274 -22.69 -24.24 29.77
N ARG A 275 -22.72 -24.72 31.01
CA ARG A 275 -21.52 -24.78 31.87
C ARG A 275 -20.47 -25.70 31.26
N SER A 276 -20.86 -26.90 30.82
CA SER A 276 -19.99 -27.85 30.14
C SER A 276 -19.40 -27.26 28.84
N THR A 277 -20.19 -26.51 28.07
CA THR A 277 -19.72 -25.82 26.86
C THR A 277 -18.68 -24.76 27.20
N PHE A 278 -18.90 -23.97 28.25
CA PHE A 278 -17.93 -22.98 28.72
C PHE A 278 -16.64 -23.63 29.25
N THR A 279 -16.76 -24.69 30.04
CA THR A 279 -15.62 -25.48 30.53
C THR A 279 -14.82 -26.08 29.37
N LEU A 280 -15.49 -26.63 28.35
CA LEU A 280 -14.82 -27.16 27.16
C LEU A 280 -14.17 -26.06 26.31
N PHE A 281 -14.76 -24.87 26.26
CA PHE A 281 -14.13 -23.70 25.65
C PHE A 281 -12.86 -23.28 26.41
N GLN A 282 -12.90 -23.26 27.75
CA GLN A 282 -11.70 -23.03 28.58
C GLN A 282 -10.61 -24.08 28.29
N ILE A 283 -10.99 -25.37 28.21
CA ILE A 283 -10.07 -26.46 27.84
C ILE A 283 -9.50 -26.27 26.42
N MET A 284 -10.31 -25.83 25.45
CA MET A 284 -9.85 -25.55 24.08
C MET A 284 -8.76 -24.47 24.06
N THR A 285 -8.87 -23.45 24.92
CA THR A 285 -7.84 -22.40 25.10
C THR A 285 -6.63 -22.86 25.91
N LEU A 286 -6.63 -24.10 26.41
CA LEU A 286 -5.63 -24.67 27.32
C LEU A 286 -5.47 -23.91 28.64
N ASP A 287 -6.48 -23.13 29.05
CA ASP A 287 -6.41 -22.38 30.30
C ASP A 287 -6.68 -23.28 31.50
N GLN A 288 -5.64 -23.52 32.30
CA GLN A 288 -5.64 -24.39 33.49
C GLN A 288 -6.31 -25.77 33.28
N TRP A 289 -6.42 -26.25 32.05
CA TRP A 289 -7.26 -27.40 31.69
C TRP A 289 -6.87 -28.70 32.41
N ASN A 290 -5.56 -28.88 32.63
CA ASN A 290 -4.99 -30.05 33.30
C ASN A 290 -5.29 -30.03 34.80
N GLU A 291 -4.89 -28.95 35.48
CA GLU A 291 -4.94 -28.86 36.93
C GLU A 291 -6.36 -28.61 37.45
N SER A 292 -7.11 -27.71 36.82
CA SER A 292 -8.44 -27.32 37.30
C SER A 292 -9.54 -28.32 36.94
N VAL A 293 -9.40 -29.09 35.86
CA VAL A 293 -10.48 -29.98 35.37
C VAL A 293 -10.01 -31.43 35.19
N VAL A 294 -9.08 -31.68 34.27
CA VAL A 294 -8.83 -33.06 33.80
C VAL A 294 -8.26 -33.97 34.89
N ARG A 295 -7.35 -33.50 35.74
CA ARG A 295 -6.80 -34.33 36.85
C ARG A 295 -7.88 -34.78 37.83
N HIS A 296 -8.82 -33.90 38.15
CA HIS A 296 -9.93 -34.21 39.06
C HIS A 296 -10.88 -35.24 38.45
N VAL A 297 -11.16 -35.13 37.15
CA VAL A 297 -11.99 -36.12 36.44
C VAL A 297 -11.27 -37.47 36.32
N VAL A 298 -9.98 -37.47 35.99
CA VAL A 298 -9.18 -38.69 35.80
C VAL A 298 -8.92 -39.44 37.11
N ALA A 299 -8.87 -38.73 38.24
CA ALA A 299 -8.72 -39.36 39.56
C ALA A 299 -9.87 -40.33 39.87
N ASN A 300 -11.10 -40.02 39.43
CA ASN A 300 -12.28 -40.84 39.65
C ASN A 300 -12.61 -41.72 38.43
N GLN A 301 -12.35 -41.23 37.22
CA GLN A 301 -12.66 -41.91 35.96
C GLN A 301 -11.49 -41.83 34.97
N PRO A 302 -10.47 -42.71 35.09
CA PRO A 302 -9.26 -42.63 34.27
C PRO A 302 -9.50 -42.76 32.76
N ALA A 303 -10.56 -43.45 32.34
CA ALA A 303 -10.93 -43.62 30.94
C ALA A 303 -11.24 -42.29 30.23
N MET A 304 -11.71 -41.26 30.96
CA MET A 304 -12.02 -39.95 30.40
C MET A 304 -10.77 -39.18 29.94
N LEU A 305 -9.57 -39.60 30.34
CA LEU A 305 -8.31 -39.02 29.85
C LEU A 305 -8.22 -39.08 28.33
N ILE A 306 -8.62 -40.21 27.72
CA ILE A 306 -8.58 -40.39 26.27
C ILE A 306 -9.52 -39.40 25.58
N PHE A 307 -10.71 -39.20 26.13
CA PHE A 307 -11.67 -38.22 25.62
C PHE A 307 -11.09 -36.80 25.62
N PHE A 308 -10.52 -36.36 26.74
CA PHE A 308 -9.94 -35.01 26.83
C PHE A 308 -8.71 -34.82 25.95
N LEU A 309 -7.85 -35.85 25.82
CA LEU A 309 -6.70 -35.77 24.90
C LEU A 309 -7.14 -35.65 23.44
N ILE A 310 -8.13 -36.45 23.02
CA ILE A 310 -8.70 -36.34 21.67
C ILE A 310 -9.36 -34.97 21.48
N PHE A 311 -10.12 -34.49 22.45
CA PHE A 311 -10.74 -33.17 22.41
C PHE A 311 -9.70 -32.05 22.27
N VAL A 312 -8.62 -32.08 23.06
CA VAL A 312 -7.53 -31.09 23.00
C VAL A 312 -6.81 -31.14 21.65
N CYS A 313 -6.52 -32.32 21.12
CA CYS A 313 -5.91 -32.48 19.80
C CYS A 313 -6.79 -31.89 18.68
N ILE A 314 -8.10 -32.16 18.71
CA ILE A 314 -9.01 -31.66 17.67
C ILE A 314 -9.28 -30.16 17.82
N SER A 315 -9.57 -29.69 19.04
CA SER A 315 -9.97 -28.31 19.29
C SER A 315 -8.79 -27.34 19.32
N SER A 316 -7.80 -27.59 20.18
CA SER A 316 -6.68 -26.68 20.40
C SER A 316 -5.63 -26.77 19.29
N LEU A 317 -5.26 -27.98 18.85
CA LEU A 317 -4.29 -28.10 17.76
C LEU A 317 -4.94 -27.95 16.38
N GLY A 318 -6.18 -28.40 16.20
CA GLY A 318 -6.90 -28.31 14.93
C GLY A 318 -7.66 -27.00 14.77
N LEU A 319 -8.77 -26.84 15.49
CA LEU A 319 -9.71 -25.73 15.29
C LEU A 319 -9.09 -24.35 15.58
N MET A 320 -8.34 -24.19 16.67
CA MET A 320 -7.67 -22.92 16.98
C MET A 320 -6.57 -22.59 15.96
N SER A 321 -5.79 -23.57 15.50
CA SER A 321 -4.80 -23.36 14.44
C SER A 321 -5.45 -22.98 13.11
N ILE A 322 -6.59 -23.58 12.77
CA ILE A 322 -7.39 -23.18 11.59
C ILE A 322 -7.90 -21.75 11.75
N MET A 323 -8.39 -21.37 12.93
CA MET A 323 -8.82 -20.00 13.21
C MET A 323 -7.69 -19.00 12.98
N ILE A 324 -6.51 -19.23 13.56
CA ILE A 324 -5.34 -18.38 13.38
C ILE A 324 -4.92 -18.34 11.90
N GLY A 325 -4.87 -19.50 11.24
CA GLY A 325 -4.51 -19.61 9.83
C GLY A 325 -5.43 -18.80 8.93
N VAL A 326 -6.74 -18.83 9.16
CA VAL A 326 -7.70 -18.05 8.37
C VAL A 326 -7.62 -16.55 8.66
N VAL A 327 -7.34 -16.14 9.90
CA VAL A 327 -7.09 -14.72 10.22
C VAL A 327 -5.86 -14.21 9.47
N VAL A 328 -4.77 -14.98 9.49
CA VAL A 328 -3.53 -14.64 8.77
C VAL A 328 -3.80 -14.58 7.26
N GLU A 329 -4.44 -15.60 6.69
CA GLU A 329 -4.78 -15.65 5.27
C GLU A 329 -5.66 -14.46 4.86
N ASN A 330 -6.67 -14.11 5.65
CA ASN A 330 -7.54 -12.98 5.34
C ASN A 330 -6.80 -11.64 5.42
N THR A 331 -5.89 -11.50 6.40
CA THR A 331 -5.06 -10.30 6.54
C THR A 331 -4.10 -10.15 5.36
N LEU A 332 -3.42 -11.25 4.97
CA LEU A 332 -2.54 -11.28 3.80
C LEU A 332 -3.31 -11.06 2.50
N ALA A 333 -4.49 -11.64 2.36
CA ALA A 333 -5.34 -11.45 1.18
C ALA A 333 -5.81 -9.99 1.05
N THR A 334 -6.14 -9.31 2.15
CA THR A 334 -6.47 -7.88 2.14
C THR A 334 -5.26 -7.03 1.76
N ALA A 335 -4.09 -7.28 2.37
CA ALA A 335 -2.86 -6.56 2.05
C ALA A 335 -2.44 -6.73 0.57
N ASN A 336 -2.53 -7.95 0.04
CA ASN A 336 -2.23 -8.24 -1.37
C ASN A 336 -3.23 -7.57 -2.33
N LYS A 337 -4.51 -7.50 -1.95
CA LYS A 337 -5.52 -6.81 -2.76
C LYS A 337 -5.29 -5.31 -2.81
N ASP A 338 -4.90 -4.69 -1.71
CA ASP A 338 -4.60 -3.26 -1.69
C ASP A 338 -3.37 -2.92 -2.55
N GLN A 339 -2.33 -3.75 -2.47
CA GLN A 339 -1.17 -3.67 -3.38
C GLN A 339 -1.58 -3.82 -4.85
N ASN A 340 -2.46 -4.78 -5.17
CA ASN A 340 -2.93 -5.00 -6.54
C ASN A 340 -3.84 -3.87 -7.04
N LYS A 341 -4.69 -3.29 -6.17
CA LYS A 341 -5.51 -2.11 -6.48
C LYS A 341 -4.61 -0.90 -6.79
N LEU A 342 -3.57 -0.67 -6.00
CA LEU A 342 -2.58 0.40 -6.23
C LEU A 342 -1.83 0.19 -7.55
N LYS A 343 -1.38 -1.05 -7.85
CA LYS A 343 -0.73 -1.38 -9.12
C LYS A 343 -1.68 -1.16 -10.31
N ALA A 344 -2.93 -1.61 -10.20
CA ALA A 344 -3.93 -1.44 -11.25
C ALA A 344 -4.29 0.04 -11.48
N LYS A 345 -4.35 0.87 -10.41
CA LYS A 345 -4.54 2.33 -10.54
C LYS A 345 -3.39 2.93 -11.36
N ARG A 346 -2.13 2.65 -10.97
CA ARG A 346 -0.93 3.11 -11.70
C ARG A 346 -0.91 2.66 -13.16
N GLU A 347 -1.33 1.45 -13.46
CA GLU A 347 -1.42 0.97 -14.85
C GLU A 347 -2.50 1.68 -15.67
N ARG A 348 -3.66 1.99 -15.06
CA ARG A 348 -4.71 2.78 -15.71
C ARG A 348 -4.24 4.19 -15.99
N ASP A 349 -3.62 4.84 -15.02
CA ASP A 349 -3.08 6.19 -15.16
C ASP A 349 -2.02 6.22 -16.28
N ARG A 350 -1.14 5.21 -16.34
CA ARG A 350 -0.17 5.05 -17.42
C ARG A 350 -0.82 4.88 -18.79
N LYS A 351 -1.89 4.06 -18.90
CA LYS A 351 -2.63 3.87 -20.16
C LYS A 351 -3.37 5.13 -20.60
N GLN A 352 -3.93 5.91 -19.66
CA GLN A 352 -4.56 7.19 -19.98
C GLN A 352 -3.55 8.18 -20.54
N VAL A 353 -2.39 8.33 -19.88
CA VAL A 353 -1.30 9.19 -20.39
C VAL A 353 -0.83 8.71 -21.77
N PHE A 354 -0.67 7.40 -21.97
CA PHE A 354 -0.30 6.84 -23.27
C PHE A 354 -1.31 7.21 -24.36
N SER A 355 -2.61 7.04 -24.10
CA SER A 355 -3.67 7.40 -25.05
C SER A 355 -3.70 8.89 -25.37
N GLN A 356 -3.44 9.76 -24.38
CA GLN A 356 -3.37 11.21 -24.60
C GLN A 356 -2.16 11.60 -25.44
N LEU A 357 -0.99 10.99 -25.19
CA LEU A 357 0.22 11.24 -25.99
C LEU A 357 0.05 10.76 -27.43
N GLN A 358 -0.62 9.62 -27.64
CA GLN A 358 -0.95 9.15 -28.98
C GLN A 358 -1.88 10.12 -29.72
N GLU A 359 -2.90 10.64 -29.04
CA GLU A 359 -3.80 11.65 -29.62
C GLU A 359 -3.03 12.95 -29.97
N ILE A 360 -2.07 13.37 -29.13
CA ILE A 360 -1.21 14.52 -29.42
C ILE A 360 -0.35 14.27 -30.66
N PHE A 361 0.22 13.07 -30.79
CA PHE A 361 1.00 12.66 -31.95
C PHE A 361 0.15 12.74 -33.23
N GLU A 362 -1.05 12.16 -33.22
CA GLU A 362 -1.96 12.18 -34.37
C GLU A 362 -2.44 13.59 -34.74
N MET A 363 -2.51 14.53 -33.79
CA MET A 363 -2.84 15.95 -34.07
C MET A 363 -1.65 16.77 -34.57
N ALA A 364 -0.43 16.32 -34.27
CA ALA A 364 0.82 16.94 -34.68
C ALA A 364 1.26 16.47 -36.08
N ASP A 365 0.98 15.21 -36.43
CA ASP A 365 1.24 14.59 -37.73
C ASP A 365 0.23 15.12 -38.77
N VAL A 366 0.63 16.16 -39.52
CA VAL A 366 -0.26 16.83 -40.48
C VAL A 366 -0.31 16.09 -41.80
N ASP A 367 0.79 15.44 -42.18
CA ASP A 367 0.93 14.76 -43.47
C ASP A 367 0.53 13.26 -43.42
N GLY A 368 0.35 12.71 -42.22
CA GLY A 368 -0.04 11.32 -41.98
C GLY A 368 1.10 10.34 -42.28
N SER A 369 2.35 10.79 -42.25
CA SER A 369 3.54 9.98 -42.50
C SER A 369 3.78 8.92 -41.42
N GLY A 370 3.22 9.11 -40.22
CA GLY A 370 3.48 8.28 -39.05
C GLY A 370 4.77 8.62 -38.32
N THR A 371 5.45 9.70 -38.72
CA THR A 371 6.61 10.31 -38.07
C THR A 371 6.34 11.80 -37.85
N LEU A 372 7.08 12.44 -36.93
CA LEU A 372 7.00 13.89 -36.69
C LEU A 372 8.33 14.54 -37.03
N THR A 373 8.30 15.49 -37.95
CA THR A 373 9.45 16.34 -38.26
C THR A 373 9.58 17.49 -37.26
N ILE A 374 10.77 18.11 -37.18
CA ILE A 374 11.01 19.24 -36.26
C ILE A 374 10.06 20.42 -36.53
N ASP A 375 9.76 20.68 -37.81
CA ASP A 375 8.85 21.74 -38.23
C ASP A 375 7.40 21.45 -37.78
N GLU A 376 6.98 20.18 -37.84
CA GLU A 376 5.66 19.74 -37.37
C GLU A 376 5.53 19.83 -35.86
N VAL A 377 6.58 19.46 -35.11
CA VAL A 377 6.62 19.61 -33.65
C VAL A 377 6.56 21.08 -33.24
N GLU A 378 7.32 21.95 -33.90
CA GLU A 378 7.32 23.39 -33.63
C GLU A 378 5.95 24.02 -33.95
N ALA A 379 5.34 23.64 -35.07
CA ALA A 379 3.99 24.08 -35.44
C ALA A 379 2.91 23.52 -34.49
N ALA A 380 3.07 22.28 -34.02
CA ALA A 380 2.15 21.62 -33.10
C ALA A 380 2.16 22.28 -31.72
N ILE A 381 3.33 22.66 -31.19
CA ILE A 381 3.46 23.35 -29.88
C ILE A 381 2.80 24.73 -29.89
N GLN A 382 2.73 25.39 -31.06
CA GLN A 382 2.01 26.66 -31.20
C GLN A 382 0.48 26.50 -31.19
N LYS A 383 -0.05 25.29 -31.39
CA LYS A 383 -1.51 25.03 -31.29
C LYS A 383 -1.93 25.04 -29.81
N PRO A 384 -2.92 25.88 -29.40
CA PRO A 384 -3.35 25.97 -28.00
C PRO A 384 -3.84 24.64 -27.42
N GLU A 385 -4.46 23.79 -28.24
CA GLU A 385 -4.99 22.49 -27.82
C GLU A 385 -3.87 21.50 -27.44
N ILE A 386 -2.78 21.46 -28.22
CA ILE A 386 -1.62 20.60 -27.97
C ILE A 386 -0.80 21.15 -26.80
N TYR A 387 -0.57 22.45 -26.77
CA TYR A 387 0.13 23.12 -25.67
C TYR A 387 -0.53 22.84 -24.31
N ASN A 388 -1.86 22.97 -24.23
CA ASN A 388 -2.61 22.69 -23.01
C ASN A 388 -2.54 21.21 -22.62
N LYS A 389 -2.64 20.28 -23.58
CA LYS A 389 -2.53 18.84 -23.28
C LYS A 389 -1.13 18.43 -22.83
N LEU A 390 -0.06 18.98 -23.44
CA LEU A 390 1.32 18.75 -23.01
C LEU A 390 1.58 19.31 -21.60
N LYS A 391 1.05 20.51 -21.32
CA LYS A 391 1.12 21.11 -19.98
C LYS A 391 0.36 20.30 -18.92
N MET A 392 -0.79 19.72 -19.26
CA MET A 392 -1.53 18.81 -18.36
C MET A 392 -0.77 17.51 -18.06
N ILE A 393 0.15 17.09 -18.93
CA ILE A 393 0.97 15.90 -18.74
C ILE A 393 2.29 16.23 -17.99
N ASP A 394 2.52 17.52 -17.69
CA ASP A 394 3.73 18.06 -17.04
C ASP A 394 4.97 17.90 -17.92
N PHE A 395 4.78 18.06 -19.23
CA PHE A 395 5.84 17.98 -20.22
C PHE A 395 6.50 19.36 -20.40
N PRO A 396 7.85 19.46 -20.39
CA PRO A 396 8.53 20.73 -20.62
C PRO A 396 8.24 21.22 -22.04
N VAL A 397 7.83 22.47 -22.21
CA VAL A 397 7.48 23.07 -23.52
C VAL A 397 8.39 24.25 -23.89
N ASP A 398 9.43 24.50 -23.09
CA ASP A 398 10.22 25.74 -23.14
C ASP A 398 11.17 25.82 -24.36
N ASP A 399 11.64 24.68 -24.87
CA ASP A 399 12.52 24.63 -26.06
C ASP A 399 12.21 23.40 -26.95
N PRO A 400 11.37 23.57 -28.01
CA PRO A 400 11.00 22.51 -28.93
C PRO A 400 12.20 21.81 -29.58
N GLY A 401 13.23 22.57 -29.93
CA GLY A 401 14.39 22.05 -30.66
C GLY A 401 15.28 21.18 -29.79
N GLN A 402 15.52 21.62 -28.54
CA GLN A 402 16.27 20.81 -27.58
C GLN A 402 15.50 19.55 -27.17
N ILE A 403 14.18 19.64 -27.06
CA ILE A 403 13.32 18.49 -26.77
C ILE A 403 13.33 17.50 -27.94
N PHE A 404 13.23 17.98 -29.18
CA PHE A 404 13.29 17.13 -30.37
C PHE A 404 14.60 16.33 -30.40
N ALA A 405 15.73 16.99 -30.20
CA ALA A 405 17.04 16.34 -30.15
C ALA A 405 17.22 15.36 -28.97
N LEU A 406 16.45 15.51 -27.89
CA LEU A 406 16.45 14.57 -26.76
C LEU A 406 15.56 13.35 -27.00
N LEU A 407 14.53 13.50 -27.83
CA LEU A 407 13.58 12.44 -28.19
C LEU A 407 14.10 11.59 -29.37
N ASP A 408 14.78 12.22 -30.32
CA ASP A 408 15.38 11.61 -31.50
C ASP A 408 16.71 10.95 -31.10
N TYR A 409 16.63 9.72 -30.59
CA TYR A 409 17.83 8.99 -30.14
C TYR A 409 18.57 8.28 -31.28
N ASP A 410 17.98 8.17 -32.47
CA ASP A 410 18.60 7.54 -33.65
C ASP A 410 19.18 8.56 -34.63
N GLU A 411 19.00 9.86 -34.35
CA GLU A 411 19.46 10.99 -35.15
C GLU A 411 18.93 10.94 -36.58
N SER A 412 17.74 10.34 -36.78
CA SER A 412 17.11 10.22 -38.09
C SER A 412 16.54 11.54 -38.59
N GLY A 413 16.34 12.52 -37.70
CA GLY A 413 15.68 13.79 -38.00
C GLY A 413 14.16 13.71 -38.05
N GLU A 414 13.59 12.56 -37.71
CA GLU A 414 12.15 12.29 -37.65
C GLU A 414 11.82 11.54 -36.35
N LEU A 415 10.74 11.90 -35.67
CA LEU A 415 10.31 11.22 -34.45
C LEU A 415 9.23 10.20 -34.75
N THR A 416 9.52 8.92 -34.52
CA THR A 416 8.50 7.87 -34.55
C THR A 416 7.54 7.99 -33.35
N THR A 417 6.36 7.37 -33.47
CA THR A 417 5.41 7.23 -32.35
C THR A 417 6.04 6.63 -31.09
N GLU A 418 6.90 5.61 -31.24
CA GLU A 418 7.58 4.97 -30.12
C GLU A 418 8.61 5.92 -29.46
N GLU A 419 9.38 6.67 -30.25
CA GLU A 419 10.32 7.70 -29.76
C GLU A 419 9.63 8.80 -29.00
N PHE A 420 8.59 9.38 -29.61
CA PHE A 420 7.82 10.46 -29.01
C PHE A 420 7.19 10.01 -27.69
N ILE A 421 6.47 8.89 -27.68
CA ILE A 421 5.76 8.43 -26.47
C ILE A 421 6.74 7.96 -25.39
N THR A 422 7.76 7.17 -25.75
CA THR A 422 8.74 6.65 -24.77
C THR A 422 9.55 7.79 -24.17
N GLY A 423 9.97 8.74 -24.99
CA GLY A 423 10.71 9.91 -24.53
C GLY A 423 9.86 10.85 -23.67
N CYS A 424 8.58 11.07 -24.02
CA CYS A 424 7.64 11.80 -23.16
C CYS A 424 7.45 11.13 -21.79
N ILE A 425 7.36 9.80 -21.75
CA ILE A 425 7.24 9.06 -20.47
C ILE A 425 8.54 9.12 -19.66
N ARG A 426 9.71 9.14 -20.32
CA ARG A 426 11.03 9.22 -19.66
C ARG A 426 11.33 10.60 -19.08
N MET A 427 10.90 11.67 -19.76
CA MET A 427 11.09 13.04 -19.30
C MET A 427 10.06 13.47 -18.24
N LYS A 428 9.04 12.64 -17.99
CA LYS A 428 8.02 12.93 -16.99
C LYS A 428 8.55 12.73 -15.57
N GLY A 429 8.61 13.84 -14.82
CA GLY A 429 8.91 13.87 -13.39
C GLY A 429 10.41 13.91 -13.06
N PRO A 430 10.76 13.98 -11.76
CA PRO A 430 12.14 14.13 -11.33
C PRO A 430 12.98 12.87 -11.59
N ALA A 431 14.24 13.06 -11.98
CA ALA A 431 15.19 11.98 -12.23
C ALA A 431 15.35 11.08 -10.98
N LYS A 432 15.21 9.76 -11.16
CA LYS A 432 15.34 8.79 -10.05
C LYS A 432 16.78 8.30 -9.93
N SER A 433 17.12 7.72 -8.78
CA SER A 433 18.46 7.17 -8.53
C SER A 433 18.91 6.15 -9.60
N LYS A 434 17.98 5.40 -10.18
CA LYS A 434 18.28 4.47 -11.28
C LYS A 434 18.73 5.19 -12.55
N ASP A 435 18.15 6.36 -12.86
CA ASP A 435 18.40 7.09 -14.09
C ASP A 435 19.79 7.76 -14.02
N LEU A 436 20.16 8.26 -12.84
CA LEU A 436 21.51 8.71 -12.50
C LEU A 436 22.55 7.58 -12.61
N LEU A 437 22.22 6.37 -12.17
CA LEU A 437 23.11 5.21 -12.29
C LEU A 437 23.35 4.85 -13.77
N VAL A 438 22.30 4.87 -14.59
CA VAL A 438 22.42 4.63 -16.05
C VAL A 438 23.31 5.70 -16.69
N ALA A 439 23.14 6.98 -16.32
CA ALA A 439 24.00 8.05 -16.79
C ALA A 439 25.46 7.83 -16.37
N GLN A 440 25.71 7.44 -15.11
CA GLN A 440 27.06 7.15 -14.61
C GLN A 440 27.71 5.99 -15.37
N VAL A 441 26.98 4.91 -15.63
CA VAL A 441 27.47 3.78 -16.44
C VAL A 441 27.78 4.22 -17.87
N GLY A 442 26.96 5.11 -18.45
CA GLY A 442 27.22 5.71 -19.77
C GLY A 442 28.52 6.52 -19.79
N VAL A 443 28.76 7.35 -18.77
CA VAL A 443 30.00 8.12 -18.63
C VAL A 443 31.22 7.20 -18.46
N ASP A 444 31.11 6.14 -17.67
CA ASP A 444 32.19 5.16 -17.53
C ASP A 444 32.48 4.40 -18.83
N SER A 445 31.44 4.11 -19.63
CA SER A 445 31.59 3.51 -20.96
C SER A 445 32.31 4.47 -21.92
N MET A 446 31.89 5.74 -21.97
CA MET A 446 32.58 6.78 -22.76
C MET A 446 34.03 6.94 -22.34
N ARG A 447 34.32 6.92 -21.04
CA ARG A 447 35.70 7.00 -20.54
C ARG A 447 36.57 5.84 -21.04
N LYS A 448 36.02 4.63 -21.09
CA LYS A 448 36.72 3.45 -21.65
C LYS A 448 36.96 3.61 -23.15
N GLN A 449 35.97 4.08 -23.90
CA GLN A 449 36.13 4.34 -25.34
C GLN A 449 37.15 5.45 -25.61
N TYR A 450 37.17 6.50 -24.80
CA TYR A 450 38.17 7.58 -24.91
C TYR A 450 39.59 7.06 -24.68
N ALA A 451 39.80 6.20 -23.67
CA ALA A 451 41.11 5.61 -23.42
C ALA A 451 41.59 4.71 -24.58
N LEU A 452 40.67 3.96 -25.20
CA LEU A 452 40.96 3.18 -26.41
C LEU A 452 41.31 4.08 -27.59
N PHE A 453 40.54 5.16 -27.79
CA PHE A 453 40.79 6.13 -28.85
C PHE A 453 42.14 6.84 -28.67
N GLU A 454 42.49 7.22 -27.45
CA GLU A 454 43.79 7.81 -27.11
C GLU A 454 44.94 6.86 -27.47
N GLN A 455 44.80 5.57 -27.16
CA GLN A 455 45.78 4.55 -27.53
C GLN A 455 45.89 4.36 -29.06
N GLU A 456 44.78 4.40 -29.79
CA GLU A 456 44.79 4.35 -31.25
C GLU A 456 45.45 5.60 -31.86
N MET A 457 45.22 6.77 -31.26
CA MET A 457 45.79 8.03 -31.72
C MET A 457 47.30 8.09 -31.48
N GLU A 458 47.81 7.56 -30.36
CA GLU A 458 49.24 7.40 -30.12
C GLU A 458 49.89 6.47 -31.16
N LYS A 459 49.25 5.33 -31.47
CA LYS A 459 49.74 4.43 -32.53
C LYS A 459 49.72 5.09 -33.90
N PHE A 460 48.69 5.89 -34.19
CA PHE A 460 48.60 6.65 -35.44
C PHE A 460 49.72 7.69 -35.54
N GLN A 461 49.96 8.47 -34.48
CA GLN A 461 51.07 9.42 -34.42
C GLN A 461 52.44 8.73 -34.60
N ALA A 462 52.66 7.58 -33.97
CA ALA A 462 53.88 6.80 -34.14
C ALA A 462 54.08 6.36 -35.61
N LYS A 463 53.01 5.89 -36.27
CA LYS A 463 53.05 5.52 -37.70
C LYS A 463 53.31 6.72 -38.60
N VAL A 464 52.71 7.88 -38.31
CA VAL A 464 52.96 9.12 -39.07
C VAL A 464 54.41 9.59 -38.90
N ALA A 465 54.95 9.52 -37.67
CA ALA A 465 56.36 9.85 -37.42
C ALA A 465 57.31 8.88 -38.15
N MET A 466 56.98 7.59 -38.20
CA MET A 466 57.74 6.59 -38.96
C MET A 466 57.66 6.82 -40.46
N LEU A 467 56.49 7.20 -40.98
CA LEU A 467 56.30 7.54 -42.39
C LEU A 467 57.13 8.77 -42.76
N ASP A 468 57.11 9.82 -41.94
CA ASP A 468 57.88 11.04 -42.17
C ASP A 468 59.40 10.78 -42.09
N ALA A 469 59.86 9.97 -41.13
CA ALA A 469 61.26 9.54 -41.06
C ALA A 469 61.67 8.73 -42.30
N THR A 470 60.77 7.88 -42.79
CA THR A 470 60.96 7.08 -44.02
C THR A 470 61.05 7.98 -45.25
N ILE A 471 60.16 8.96 -45.40
CA ILE A 471 60.18 9.92 -46.50
C ILE A 471 61.48 10.73 -46.49
N ARG A 472 61.90 11.24 -45.32
CA ARG A 472 63.15 12.00 -45.20
C ARG A 472 64.37 11.14 -45.55
N ALA A 473 64.40 9.89 -45.11
CA ALA A 473 65.46 8.96 -45.49
C ALA A 473 65.41 8.63 -47.00
N VAL A 474 64.25 8.37 -47.60
CA VAL A 474 64.15 8.12 -49.05
C VAL A 474 64.59 9.35 -49.85
N MET A 475 64.22 10.56 -49.42
CA MET A 475 64.62 11.82 -50.06
C MET A 475 66.13 12.05 -49.98
N SER A 476 66.74 11.84 -48.81
CA SER A 476 68.19 12.01 -48.64
C SER A 476 69.02 10.92 -49.34
N HIS A 477 68.48 9.71 -49.49
CA HIS A 477 69.20 8.56 -50.07
C HIS A 477 68.88 8.31 -51.54
N GLY A 478 67.75 8.79 -52.06
CA GLY A 478 67.35 8.63 -53.47
C GLY A 478 68.33 9.28 -54.44
N GLU A 479 69.02 10.35 -54.01
CA GLU A 479 70.09 10.98 -54.79
C GLU A 479 71.32 10.07 -54.97
N HIS A 480 71.57 9.14 -54.04
CA HIS A 480 72.74 8.26 -54.07
C HIS A 480 72.49 6.90 -54.75
N VAL A 481 71.23 6.48 -54.87
CA VAL A 481 70.87 5.15 -55.40
C VAL A 481 70.40 5.22 -56.87
N PHE A 482 69.74 6.30 -57.29
CA PHE A 482 69.14 6.40 -58.64
C PHE A 482 69.95 7.21 -59.66
N LEU A 483 70.99 7.92 -59.23
CA LEU A 483 71.86 8.68 -60.14
C LEU A 483 73.10 7.87 -60.50
N ASP A 484 73.32 7.66 -61.81
CA ASP A 484 74.58 7.09 -62.29
C ASP A 484 75.74 8.06 -61.96
N THR A 485 76.95 7.53 -61.79
CA THR A 485 78.14 8.25 -61.28
C THR A 485 78.44 9.55 -62.05
N ARG A 486 78.06 9.58 -63.32
CA ARG A 486 78.21 10.74 -64.20
C ARG A 486 77.15 11.83 -63.95
N GLN A 487 75.92 11.45 -63.64
CA GLN A 487 74.80 12.36 -63.40
C GLN A 487 74.92 13.04 -62.03
N TYR A 488 75.34 12.30 -61.00
CA TYR A 488 75.57 12.85 -59.65
C TYR A 488 76.67 13.94 -59.66
N ARG A 489 77.77 13.70 -60.38
CA ARG A 489 78.91 14.62 -60.47
C ARG A 489 78.59 15.93 -61.19
N MET A 490 77.60 15.94 -62.09
CA MET A 490 77.15 17.19 -62.74
C MET A 490 76.37 18.10 -61.80
N ARG A 491 75.65 17.54 -60.81
CA ARG A 491 74.90 18.32 -59.82
C ARG A 491 75.74 18.75 -58.62
N HIS A 492 76.85 18.05 -58.33
CA HIS A 492 77.77 18.37 -57.24
C HIS A 492 79.22 18.52 -57.75
N PRO A 493 79.62 19.71 -58.23
CA PRO A 493 80.91 19.95 -58.88
C PRO A 493 82.13 19.78 -57.97
N ASP A 494 81.95 19.98 -56.66
CA ASP A 494 83.05 19.98 -55.67
C ASP A 494 83.42 18.58 -55.15
N PHE A 495 82.74 17.53 -55.62
CA PHE A 495 82.90 16.17 -55.11
C PHE A 495 84.15 15.48 -55.68
N LYS A 496 85.24 15.43 -54.90
CA LYS A 496 86.48 14.70 -55.25
C LYS A 496 86.29 13.19 -55.06
N ALA A 497 86.62 12.43 -56.10
CA ALA A 497 86.38 11.00 -56.17
C ALA A 497 87.13 10.19 -55.10
N GLN A 498 86.45 9.91 -54.00
CA GLN A 498 86.58 8.64 -53.29
C GLN A 498 85.28 7.88 -53.50
N THR A 499 85.43 6.57 -53.74
CA THR A 499 84.40 5.58 -54.06
C THR A 499 83.00 5.99 -53.61
N MET A 500 82.06 6.09 -54.56
CA MET A 500 80.65 6.30 -54.23
C MET A 500 80.28 5.23 -53.20
N LYS A 501 80.00 5.64 -51.95
CA LYS A 501 79.71 4.71 -50.86
C LYS A 501 78.45 3.95 -51.25
N ARG A 502 78.61 2.71 -51.72
CA ARG A 502 77.49 1.77 -51.78
C ARG A 502 77.16 1.45 -50.32
N LEU A 503 75.90 1.68 -49.94
CA LEU A 503 75.43 1.38 -48.60
C LEU A 503 75.80 -0.07 -48.27
N ALA A 504 76.35 -0.28 -47.07
CA ALA A 504 76.50 -1.62 -46.55
C ALA A 504 75.09 -2.19 -46.30
N THR A 505 74.90 -3.50 -46.49
CA THR A 505 73.62 -4.16 -46.17
C THR A 505 73.19 -3.93 -44.71
N SER A 506 74.17 -3.78 -43.79
CA SER A 506 73.95 -3.42 -42.40
C SER A 506 73.43 -1.99 -42.18
N GLU A 507 73.68 -1.05 -43.09
CA GLU A 507 73.13 0.32 -43.02
C GLU A 507 71.68 0.36 -43.54
N LEU A 508 71.35 -0.49 -44.51
CA LEU A 508 69.98 -0.73 -45.00
C LEU A 508 69.10 -1.43 -43.95
N GLU A 509 69.65 -2.34 -43.16
CA GLU A 509 68.97 -2.98 -42.03
C GLU A 509 68.63 -2.00 -40.89
N ASN A 510 69.39 -0.92 -40.74
CA ASN A 510 69.16 0.10 -39.70
C ASN A 510 68.20 1.23 -40.13
N MET A 511 67.57 1.12 -41.31
CA MET A 511 66.64 2.12 -41.83
C MET A 511 65.34 2.20 -41.02
N PRO A 512 64.66 3.37 -41.01
CA PRO A 512 63.45 3.59 -40.20
C PRO A 512 62.34 2.55 -40.42
N TRP A 513 62.23 1.99 -41.63
CA TRP A 513 61.22 0.98 -42.00
C TRP A 513 61.63 -0.47 -41.72
N ASN A 514 62.90 -0.73 -41.42
CA ASN A 514 63.43 -2.06 -41.07
C ASN A 514 63.63 -2.23 -39.56
N LYS A 515 63.43 -1.16 -38.77
CA LYS A 515 63.22 -1.31 -37.34
C LYS A 515 61.90 -2.04 -37.16
N GLU A 516 61.96 -3.36 -36.97
CA GLU A 516 60.86 -4.11 -36.38
C GLU A 516 60.37 -3.34 -35.15
N GLU A 517 59.06 -3.35 -34.89
CA GLU A 517 58.43 -2.82 -33.69
C GLU A 517 58.95 -3.59 -32.44
N GLY A 518 60.24 -3.48 -32.15
CA GLY A 518 60.90 -4.00 -30.98
C GLY A 518 60.69 -3.02 -29.85
N THR A 519 59.57 -3.19 -29.14
CA THR A 519 59.57 -3.23 -27.66
C THR A 519 60.62 -2.35 -26.98
N SER A 520 60.50 -1.02 -27.09
CA SER A 520 61.28 -0.11 -26.25
C SER A 520 60.58 1.24 -25.99
N ALA A 521 59.27 1.20 -25.75
CA ALA A 521 58.52 2.32 -25.19
C ALA A 521 57.46 1.90 -24.16
N LEU A 522 57.60 0.70 -23.57
CA LEU A 522 56.74 0.22 -22.47
C LEU A 522 57.62 -0.47 -21.42
N ALA A 523 58.51 0.30 -20.81
CA ALA A 523 59.27 -0.13 -19.63
C ALA A 523 59.12 0.91 -18.50
N LEU A 524 57.91 1.42 -18.28
CA LEU A 524 57.49 2.04 -17.02
C LEU A 524 55.99 1.81 -16.83
N THR A 525 55.66 0.60 -16.35
CA THR A 525 54.66 0.29 -15.30
C THR A 525 54.20 -1.16 -15.47
N GLU A 526 55.07 -2.11 -15.11
CA GLU A 526 54.59 -3.42 -14.64
C GLU A 526 54.24 -3.29 -13.16
N GLY A 527 52.94 -3.31 -12.89
CA GLY A 527 52.37 -3.43 -11.55
C GLY A 527 50.96 -4.01 -11.67
N GLY A 528 50.86 -5.34 -11.81
CA GLY A 528 49.63 -6.09 -11.56
C GLY A 528 48.83 -6.50 -12.80
N ARG A 529 49.19 -7.62 -13.43
CA ARG A 529 48.24 -8.44 -14.19
C ARG A 529 47.70 -9.57 -13.31
N SER A 530 46.39 -9.55 -13.05
CA SER A 530 45.59 -10.76 -12.89
C SER A 530 44.55 -10.77 -14.02
N SER A 531 44.64 -11.79 -14.88
CA SER A 531 43.81 -12.02 -16.07
C SER A 531 42.32 -12.15 -15.77
N PRO A 532 41.45 -11.83 -16.74
CA PRO A 532 40.32 -12.71 -17.00
C PRO A 532 40.07 -12.89 -18.52
N GLN A 533 40.53 -14.01 -19.06
CA GLN A 533 39.97 -14.63 -20.27
C GLN A 533 39.86 -16.14 -20.01
N ALA A 534 38.78 -16.52 -19.33
CA ALA A 534 38.28 -17.90 -19.26
C ALA A 534 36.86 -17.86 -18.65
N ALA A 535 35.88 -17.29 -19.37
CA ALA A 535 34.44 -17.52 -19.13
C ALA A 535 33.58 -16.83 -20.21
N LEU A 536 33.67 -17.29 -21.45
CA LEU A 536 32.63 -17.06 -22.46
C LEU A 536 32.50 -18.33 -23.30
N ALA A 537 31.91 -19.35 -22.68
CA ALA A 537 31.32 -20.51 -23.33
C ALA A 537 30.39 -21.17 -22.30
N ASP A 538 29.15 -20.69 -22.22
CA ASP A 538 27.97 -21.56 -22.17
C ASP A 538 26.70 -20.70 -22.10
N GLY A 539 25.92 -20.77 -23.18
CA GLY A 539 24.52 -20.42 -23.14
C GLY A 539 23.75 -21.60 -22.57
N ALA A 540 23.13 -21.42 -21.41
CA ALA A 540 22.03 -22.26 -20.96
C ALA A 540 21.08 -21.45 -20.09
N THR A 541 19.83 -21.40 -20.54
CA THR A 541 18.60 -21.17 -19.77
C THR A 541 18.70 -21.59 -18.30
N LEU A 542 18.14 -20.81 -17.38
CA LEU A 542 17.21 -21.30 -16.35
C LEU A 542 16.67 -20.17 -15.45
N ARG A 543 15.35 -20.23 -15.23
CA ARG A 543 14.59 -19.55 -14.17
C ARG A 543 15.17 -19.87 -12.79
N GLY A 544 14.96 -18.98 -11.82
CA GLY A 544 14.81 -19.39 -10.42
C GLY A 544 15.32 -18.39 -9.39
N ASN A 545 14.41 -17.96 -8.50
CA ASN A 545 14.66 -17.25 -7.25
C ASN A 545 15.84 -17.81 -6.44
N ALA A 546 16.66 -16.94 -5.84
CA ALA A 546 17.18 -17.13 -4.49
C ALA A 546 17.75 -15.81 -3.93
N ASN A 547 17.39 -15.50 -2.69
CA ASN A 547 17.89 -14.42 -1.85
C ASN A 547 19.42 -14.38 -1.79
N LEU A 548 19.99 -13.17 -1.80
CA LEU A 548 21.33 -12.94 -1.24
C LEU A 548 21.33 -11.66 -0.43
N ASP A 549 21.49 -11.82 0.89
CA ASP A 549 21.67 -10.77 1.88
C ASP A 549 22.86 -9.87 1.52
N LEU A 550 22.59 -8.59 1.35
CA LEU A 550 23.60 -7.54 1.21
C LEU A 550 24.07 -7.12 2.61
N ALA A 551 25.19 -7.69 3.05
CA ALA A 551 25.95 -7.18 4.19
C ALA A 551 26.58 -5.81 3.81
N LEU A 552 26.04 -4.74 4.38
CA LEU A 552 26.61 -3.40 4.33
C LEU A 552 27.88 -3.33 5.19
N PRO A 553 28.95 -2.63 4.76
CA PRO A 553 30.10 -2.37 5.61
C PRO A 553 29.80 -1.25 6.63
N ASN A 554 30.07 -1.52 7.90
CA ASN A 554 29.94 -0.55 9.00
C ASN A 554 30.85 0.68 8.80
N PRO A 555 30.40 1.90 9.20
CA PRO A 555 31.24 3.09 9.24
C PRO A 555 32.18 3.09 10.46
N PRO A 556 33.27 3.90 10.46
CA PRO A 556 34.32 3.83 11.46
C PRO A 556 33.87 4.43 12.81
N ALA A 557 34.27 3.75 13.89
CA ALA A 557 33.98 4.16 15.26
C ALA A 557 34.74 5.44 15.65
N LEU A 558 34.00 6.48 16.03
CA LEU A 558 34.49 7.61 16.81
C LEU A 558 34.53 7.19 18.28
N GLY A 559 35.73 7.17 18.86
CA GLY A 559 35.95 6.88 20.26
C GLY A 559 35.54 8.06 21.16
N LEU A 560 34.64 7.78 22.10
CA LEU A 560 34.43 8.57 23.31
C LEU A 560 34.50 7.61 24.50
N GLY A 561 35.34 7.96 25.47
CA GLY A 561 35.67 7.15 26.63
C GLY A 561 34.59 7.13 27.71
N ASP A 562 34.57 6.01 28.42
CA ASP A 562 33.88 5.77 29.69
C ASP A 562 34.60 6.43 30.88
N PRO A 563 33.96 6.57 32.06
CA PRO A 563 32.72 5.90 32.49
C PRO A 563 31.52 6.79 32.82
#